data_AF-A0A2M7FEQ3-F1
#
_entry.id   AF-A0A2M7FEQ3-F1
#
_cell.length_a   1.000
_cell.length_b   1.000
_cell.length_c   1.000
_cell.angle_alpha   90.00
_cell.angle_beta   90.00
_cell.angle_gamma   90.00
#
_symmetry.space_group_name_H-M   'P 1'
#
loop_
_entity.id
_entity.type
_entity.pdbx_description
1 polymer ?
#
loop_
_entity_poly.entity_id
_entity_poly.type
_entity_poly.pdbx_seq_one_letter_code
_entity_poly.pdbx_strand_id
1 'polypeptide(L)'
;MFAATYRTKHWGLLLFRLIVGGVFVMHGYQKLDPTKWEWLGSQLGNFGIHFAPSFFGFMAMFAELVGGAMILTGFLYIPALALTAFTMLVAMSTDLKGVTPDSTYFEVFLAIRASLMLLILSLAGLLMGPGKYSIDALIGKKMCSHEDCSCHHGECCTGGACEVVAEAPKKEEKITKVKA
;
A
#
# COMPACT_ATOMS: atom_id res chain seq x y z
N MET A 1 -14.86 -9.87 21.04
CA MET A 1 -14.23 -9.18 19.89
C MET A 1 -12.89 -9.86 19.66
N PHE A 2 -12.77 -10.69 18.62
CA PHE A 2 -11.62 -11.60 18.45
C PHE A 2 -10.35 -10.84 18.05
N ALA A 3 -9.55 -10.45 19.03
CA ALA A 3 -8.15 -10.09 18.80
C ALA A 3 -7.33 -11.37 18.58
N ALA A 4 -7.52 -12.01 17.43
CA ALA A 4 -6.61 -13.04 16.98
C ALA A 4 -5.30 -12.34 16.56
N THR A 5 -4.33 -12.27 17.47
CA THR A 5 -2.98 -11.79 17.18
C THR A 5 -2.23 -12.86 16.40
N TYR A 6 -2.54 -13.01 15.10
CA TYR A 6 -1.77 -13.92 14.25
C TYR A 6 -0.32 -13.42 14.19
N ARG A 7 0.61 -14.21 14.74
CA ARG A 7 2.06 -13.97 14.68
C ARG A 7 2.56 -13.77 13.22
N THR A 8 1.81 -14.28 12.25
CA THR A 8 2.09 -14.20 10.81
C THR A 8 1.52 -12.95 10.12
N LYS A 9 0.78 -12.05 10.80
CA LYS A 9 0.21 -10.82 10.19
C LYS A 9 1.26 -10.02 9.42
N HIS A 10 2.45 -9.86 9.99
CA HIS A 10 3.51 -9.06 9.39
C HIS A 10 4.12 -9.72 8.15
N TRP A 11 4.20 -11.05 8.13
CA TRP A 11 4.60 -11.81 6.94
C TRP A 11 3.57 -11.71 5.82
N GLY A 12 2.28 -11.76 6.18
CA GLY A 12 1.18 -11.55 5.23
C GLY A 12 1.21 -10.15 4.59
N LEU A 13 1.43 -9.10 5.38
CA LEU A 13 1.55 -7.73 4.87
C LEU A 13 2.79 -7.53 3.98
N LEU A 14 3.90 -8.21 4.30
CA LEU A 14 5.10 -8.18 3.46
C LEU A 14 4.83 -8.86 2.11
N LEU A 15 4.23 -10.05 2.11
CA LEU A 15 3.86 -10.76 0.88
C LEU A 15 2.88 -9.94 0.05
N PHE A 16 1.87 -9.34 0.68
CA PHE A 16 0.92 -8.45 0.02
C PHE A 16 1.66 -7.31 -0.70
N ARG A 17 2.62 -6.67 -0.04
CA ARG A 17 3.41 -5.58 -0.64
C ARG A 17 4.30 -6.04 -1.78
N LEU A 18 4.93 -7.21 -1.66
CA LEU A 18 5.73 -7.77 -2.75
C LEU A 18 4.89 -8.06 -3.99
N ILE A 19 3.69 -8.62 -3.79
CA ILE A 19 2.78 -8.94 -4.89
C ILE A 19 2.22 -7.66 -5.51
N VAL A 20 1.59 -6.79 -4.71
CA VAL A 20 0.94 -5.57 -5.22
C VAL A 20 1.97 -4.60 -5.81
N GLY A 21 3.07 -4.34 -5.08
CA GLY A 21 4.15 -3.50 -5.57
C GLY A 21 4.81 -4.07 -6.83
N GLY A 22 5.05 -5.38 -6.87
CA GLY A 22 5.64 -6.04 -8.04
C GLY A 22 4.75 -5.96 -9.28
N VAL A 23 3.44 -6.12 -9.12
CA VAL A 23 2.47 -5.98 -10.22
C VAL A 23 2.45 -4.54 -10.75
N PHE A 24 2.45 -3.52 -9.87
CA PHE A 24 2.53 -2.13 -10.30
C PHE A 24 3.84 -1.79 -11.04
N VAL A 25 4.97 -2.29 -10.55
CA VAL A 25 6.27 -2.11 -11.23
C VAL A 25 6.25 -2.75 -12.62
N MET A 26 5.68 -3.96 -12.75
CA MET A 26 5.54 -4.63 -14.03
C MET A 26 4.65 -3.85 -15.00
N HIS A 27 3.50 -3.34 -14.53
CA HIS A 27 2.62 -2.51 -15.36
C HIS A 27 3.26 -1.19 -15.77
N GLY A 28 3.94 -0.50 -14.86
CA GLY A 28 4.68 0.72 -15.15
C GLY A 28 5.82 0.47 -16.15
N TYR A 29 6.54 -0.64 -16.00
CA TYR A 29 7.62 -1.03 -16.91
C TYR A 29 7.12 -1.26 -18.35
N GLN A 30 5.96 -1.90 -18.52
CA GLN A 30 5.35 -2.11 -19.84
C GLN A 30 4.91 -0.79 -20.53
N LYS A 31 4.77 0.28 -19.74
CA LYS A 31 4.34 1.62 -20.17
C LYS A 31 5.50 2.61 -20.32
N LEU A 32 6.75 2.17 -20.14
CA LEU A 32 7.94 3.04 -20.30
C LEU A 32 8.14 3.57 -21.72
N ASP A 33 7.53 2.92 -22.72
CA ASP A 33 7.64 3.31 -24.12
C ASP A 33 7.03 4.71 -24.38
N PRO A 34 7.83 5.71 -24.80
CA PRO A 34 7.34 7.07 -25.07
C PRO A 34 6.23 7.15 -26.11
N THR A 35 6.18 6.19 -27.04
CA THR A 35 5.13 6.13 -28.07
C THR A 35 3.74 5.89 -27.47
N LYS A 36 3.67 5.31 -26.27
CA LYS A 36 2.42 5.01 -25.57
C LYS A 36 1.94 6.16 -24.70
N TRP A 37 2.81 7.13 -24.36
CA TRP A 37 2.46 8.20 -23.42
C TRP A 37 1.38 9.13 -23.96
N GLU A 38 1.41 9.41 -25.26
CA GLU A 38 0.39 10.24 -25.90
C GLU A 38 -0.99 9.55 -25.86
N TRP A 39 -1.03 8.24 -26.14
CA TRP A 39 -2.25 7.44 -26.04
C TRP A 39 -2.75 7.30 -24.60
N LEU A 40 -1.84 7.12 -23.64
CA LEU A 40 -2.17 7.04 -22.21
C LEU A 40 -2.76 8.35 -21.70
N GLY A 41 -2.17 9.47 -22.10
CA GLY A 41 -2.63 10.79 -21.73
C GLY A 41 -3.92 11.21 -22.42
N SER A 42 -4.14 10.75 -23.66
CA SER A 42 -5.38 11.06 -24.38
C SER A 42 -6.61 10.45 -23.70
N GLN A 43 -6.43 9.43 -22.85
CA GLN A 43 -7.49 8.88 -22.01
C GLN A 43 -8.06 9.91 -21.02
N LEU A 44 -7.29 10.93 -20.62
CA LEU A 44 -7.81 12.05 -19.82
C LEU A 44 -8.71 13.00 -20.61
N GLY A 45 -8.72 12.90 -21.95
CA GLY A 45 -9.71 13.55 -22.80
C GLY A 45 -11.13 13.15 -22.42
N ASN A 46 -11.32 11.95 -21.86
CA ASN A 46 -12.61 11.49 -21.35
C ASN A 46 -13.12 12.35 -20.17
N PHE A 47 -12.24 13.08 -19.50
CA PHE A 47 -12.56 14.02 -18.42
C PHE A 47 -12.55 15.49 -18.88
N GLY A 48 -12.42 15.75 -20.19
CA GLY A 48 -12.36 17.09 -20.78
C GLY A 48 -10.97 17.73 -20.74
N ILE A 49 -9.93 16.98 -20.39
CA ILE A 49 -8.54 17.46 -20.38
C ILE A 49 -7.86 17.05 -21.68
N HIS A 50 -7.74 18.00 -22.61
CA HIS A 50 -7.08 17.79 -23.92
C HIS A 50 -5.69 18.42 -24.01
N PHE A 51 -5.23 19.05 -22.93
CA PHE A 51 -3.94 19.72 -22.89
C PHE A 51 -2.82 18.74 -22.51
N ALA A 52 -1.67 18.82 -23.20
CA ALA A 52 -0.46 18.03 -22.95
C ALA A 52 -0.66 16.53 -22.64
N PRO A 53 -1.29 15.73 -23.53
CA PRO A 53 -1.51 14.29 -23.31
C PRO A 53 -0.23 13.54 -22.93
N SER A 54 0.85 13.74 -23.69
CA SER A 54 2.12 13.05 -23.45
C SER A 54 2.72 13.31 -22.05
N PHE A 55 2.50 14.50 -21.48
CA PHE A 55 2.93 14.82 -20.11
C PHE A 55 2.12 14.04 -19.08
N PHE A 56 0.80 14.01 -19.21
CA PHE A 56 -0.05 13.26 -18.29
C PHE A 56 0.15 11.74 -18.40
N GLY A 57 0.39 11.22 -19.61
CA GLY A 57 0.73 9.82 -19.80
C GLY A 57 2.06 9.44 -19.15
N PHE A 58 3.07 10.30 -19.26
CA PHE A 58 4.32 10.14 -18.52
C PHE A 58 4.09 10.15 -17.01
N MET A 59 3.29 11.09 -16.49
CA MET A 59 2.97 11.17 -15.07
C MET A 59 2.22 9.93 -14.56
N ALA A 60 1.30 9.38 -15.36
CA ALA A 60 0.59 8.15 -15.01
C ALA A 60 1.54 6.94 -14.96
N MET A 61 2.40 6.76 -15.96
CA MET A 61 3.44 5.73 -15.96
C MET A 61 4.40 5.90 -14.77
N PHE A 62 4.86 7.12 -14.52
CA PHE A 62 5.76 7.44 -13.42
C PHE A 62 5.13 7.12 -12.07
N ALA A 63 3.87 7.50 -11.86
CA ALA A 63 3.12 7.20 -10.65
C ALA A 63 2.94 5.68 -10.45
N GLU A 64 2.69 4.91 -11.50
CA GLU A 64 2.58 3.45 -11.40
C GLU A 64 3.93 2.78 -11.13
N LEU A 65 4.99 3.18 -11.82
CA LEU A 65 6.31 2.56 -11.69
C LEU A 65 6.98 2.93 -10.36
N VAL A 66 7.07 4.23 -10.07
CA VAL A 66 7.71 4.74 -8.86
C VAL A 66 6.83 4.48 -7.65
N GLY A 67 5.50 4.67 -7.77
CA GLY A 67 4.56 4.30 -6.71
C GLY A 67 4.61 2.80 -6.41
N GLY A 68 4.69 1.94 -7.43
CA GLY A 68 4.89 0.50 -7.27
C GLY A 68 6.18 0.15 -6.53
N ALA A 69 7.30 0.78 -6.88
CA ALA A 69 8.58 0.58 -6.21
C ALA A 69 8.56 1.07 -4.75
N MET A 70 7.89 2.19 -4.48
CA MET A 70 7.67 2.75 -3.14
C MET A 70 6.79 1.82 -2.28
N ILE A 71 5.75 1.22 -2.85
CA ILE A 71 4.93 0.19 -2.19
C ILE A 71 5.75 -1.06 -1.87
N LEU A 72 6.54 -1.53 -2.84
CA LEU A 72 7.39 -2.72 -2.72
C LEU A 72 8.37 -2.56 -1.54
N THR A 73 9.12 -1.46 -1.55
CA THR A 73 10.10 -1.11 -0.51
C THR A 73 9.45 -0.67 0.80
N GLY A 74 8.22 -0.14 0.74
CA GLY A 74 7.49 0.38 1.90
C GLY A 74 8.05 1.71 2.35
N PHE A 75 8.57 2.48 1.39
CA PHE A 75 8.95 3.85 1.58
C PHE A 75 7.79 4.74 1.14
N LEU A 76 7.28 5.64 1.99
CA LEU A 76 6.12 6.49 1.73
C LEU A 76 4.91 5.68 1.23
N TYR A 77 4.62 4.58 1.93
CA TYR A 77 3.64 3.57 1.49
C TYR A 77 2.22 4.11 1.29
N ILE A 78 1.73 4.93 2.22
CA ILE A 78 0.38 5.50 2.16
C ILE A 78 0.21 6.46 0.97
N PRO A 79 1.08 7.49 0.80
CA PRO A 79 0.93 8.37 -0.36
C PRO A 79 1.21 7.66 -1.69
N ALA A 80 2.14 6.70 -1.74
CA ALA A 80 2.36 5.90 -2.94
C ALA A 80 1.11 5.10 -3.34
N LEU A 81 0.44 4.44 -2.37
CA LEU A 81 -0.82 3.75 -2.61
C LEU A 81 -1.95 4.67 -3.02
N ALA A 82 -2.04 5.86 -2.43
CA ALA A 82 -3.07 6.83 -2.80
C ALA A 82 -2.89 7.29 -4.26
N LEU A 83 -1.64 7.54 -4.67
CA LEU A 83 -1.31 7.89 -6.06
C LEU A 83 -1.63 6.75 -7.02
N THR A 84 -1.23 5.50 -6.72
CA THR A 84 -1.54 4.35 -7.58
C THR A 84 -3.02 4.00 -7.59
N ALA A 85 -3.75 4.22 -6.49
CA ALA A 85 -5.20 4.06 -6.46
C ALA A 85 -5.89 5.08 -7.38
N PHE A 86 -5.40 6.32 -7.40
CA PHE A 86 -5.91 7.34 -8.30
C PHE A 86 -5.68 6.99 -9.77
N THR A 87 -4.49 6.49 -10.15
CA THR A 87 -4.25 6.06 -11.54
C THR A 87 -5.14 4.89 -11.95
N MET A 88 -5.39 3.93 -11.05
CA MET A 88 -6.32 2.83 -11.31
C MET A 88 -7.78 3.29 -11.42
N LEU A 89 -8.19 4.32 -10.67
CA LEU A 89 -9.53 4.91 -10.80
C LEU A 89 -9.74 5.58 -12.16
N VAL A 90 -8.73 6.33 -12.63
CA VAL A 90 -8.74 6.93 -13.97
C VAL A 90 -8.78 5.84 -15.04
N ALA A 91 -7.93 4.81 -14.92
CA ALA A 91 -7.90 3.68 -15.84
C ALA A 91 -9.25 2.93 -15.89
N MET A 92 -9.86 2.64 -14.74
CA MET A 92 -11.18 2.00 -14.68
C MET A 92 -12.26 2.84 -15.37
N SER A 93 -12.21 4.16 -15.21
CA SER A 93 -13.16 5.08 -15.84
C SER A 93 -12.98 5.11 -17.36
N THR A 94 -11.76 4.90 -17.86
CA THR A 94 -11.47 4.86 -19.29
C THR A 94 -11.84 3.51 -19.89
N ASP A 95 -11.61 2.41 -19.15
CA ASP A 95 -12.05 1.07 -19.52
C ASP A 95 -13.57 1.01 -19.69
N LEU A 96 -14.33 1.59 -18.73
CA LEU A 96 -15.80 1.67 -18.78
C LEU A 96 -16.34 2.46 -19.98
N LYS A 97 -15.62 3.48 -20.44
CA LYS A 97 -16.01 4.29 -21.60
C LYS A 97 -15.68 3.62 -22.94
N GLY A 98 -14.72 2.69 -22.96
CA GLY A 98 -14.41 1.88 -24.13
C GLY A 98 -15.44 0.80 -24.42
N VAL A 99 -16.38 0.56 -23.50
CA VAL A 99 -17.41 -0.47 -23.60
C VAL A 99 -18.60 0.05 -24.43
N THR A 100 -18.96 -0.67 -25.49
CA THR A 100 -20.11 -0.35 -26.33
C THR A 100 -21.43 -0.82 -25.69
N PRO A 101 -22.57 -0.19 -26.00
CA PRO A 101 -23.89 -0.61 -25.49
C PRO A 101 -24.27 -2.06 -25.85
N ASP A 102 -23.73 -2.57 -26.95
CA ASP A 102 -24.00 -3.94 -27.44
C ASP A 102 -23.08 -5.02 -26.82
N SER A 103 -22.14 -4.61 -25.97
CA SER A 103 -21.19 -5.54 -25.35
C SER A 103 -21.87 -6.48 -24.35
N THR A 104 -21.39 -7.72 -24.30
CA THR A 104 -21.89 -8.71 -23.34
C THR A 104 -21.31 -8.43 -21.95
N TYR A 105 -22.02 -8.76 -20.86
CA TYR A 105 -21.53 -8.64 -19.48
C TYR A 105 -20.11 -9.22 -19.28
N PHE A 106 -19.77 -10.29 -19.98
CA PHE A 106 -18.44 -10.91 -19.93
C PHE A 106 -17.34 -10.02 -20.50
N GLU A 107 -17.61 -9.28 -21.59
CA GLU A 107 -16.65 -8.36 -22.22
C GLU A 107 -16.41 -7.13 -21.35
N VAL A 108 -17.48 -6.58 -20.78
CA VAL A 108 -17.38 -5.48 -19.80
C VAL A 108 -16.51 -5.91 -18.62
N PHE A 109 -16.75 -7.12 -18.08
CA PHE A 109 -15.95 -7.65 -16.98
C PHE A 109 -14.48 -7.82 -17.38
N LEU A 110 -14.19 -8.33 -18.59
CA LEU A 110 -12.82 -8.54 -19.05
C LEU A 110 -12.06 -7.22 -19.20
N ALA A 111 -12.73 -6.16 -19.65
CA ALA A 111 -12.15 -4.82 -19.79
C ALA A 111 -11.77 -4.21 -18.43
N ILE A 112 -12.68 -4.24 -17.45
CA ILE A 112 -12.47 -3.57 -16.15
C ILE A 112 -11.72 -4.42 -15.11
N ARG A 113 -11.53 -5.72 -15.35
CA ARG A 113 -11.03 -6.66 -14.33
C ARG A 113 -9.73 -6.22 -13.70
N ALA A 114 -8.74 -5.83 -14.51
CA ALA A 114 -7.41 -5.50 -14.03
C ALA A 114 -7.42 -4.21 -13.19
N SER A 115 -8.04 -3.15 -13.70
CA SER A 115 -8.15 -1.85 -13.04
C SER A 115 -8.97 -1.95 -11.75
N LEU A 116 -10.08 -2.68 -11.76
CA LEU A 116 -10.90 -2.92 -10.58
C LEU A 116 -10.15 -3.71 -9.49
N MET A 117 -9.47 -4.80 -9.85
CA MET A 117 -8.72 -5.61 -8.89
C MET A 117 -7.59 -4.81 -8.23
N LEU A 118 -6.82 -4.07 -9.02
CA LEU A 118 -5.71 -3.25 -8.50
C LEU A 118 -6.21 -2.05 -7.68
N LEU A 119 -7.36 -1.47 -8.03
CA LEU A 119 -8.01 -0.45 -7.22
C LEU A 119 -8.42 -1.00 -5.86
N ILE A 120 -9.12 -2.14 -5.82
CA ILE A 120 -9.55 -2.78 -4.57
C ILE A 120 -8.35 -3.17 -3.72
N LEU A 121 -7.31 -3.75 -4.31
CA LEU A 121 -6.07 -4.08 -3.61
C LEU A 121 -5.40 -2.83 -3.05
N SER A 122 -5.36 -1.73 -3.80
CA SER A 122 -4.75 -0.49 -3.32
C SER A 122 -5.54 0.10 -2.13
N LEU A 123 -6.88 0.10 -2.21
CA LEU A 123 -7.75 0.54 -1.12
C LEU A 123 -7.63 -0.36 0.12
N ALA A 124 -7.59 -1.68 -0.07
CA ALA A 124 -7.35 -2.62 1.01
C ALA A 124 -5.98 -2.39 1.66
N GLY A 125 -4.96 -2.10 0.85
CA GLY A 125 -3.61 -1.76 1.30
C GLY A 125 -3.58 -0.49 2.16
N LEU A 126 -4.37 0.53 1.82
CA LEU A 126 -4.53 1.76 2.60
C LEU A 126 -5.13 1.48 3.97
N LEU A 127 -6.13 0.58 4.05
CA LEU A 127 -6.77 0.20 5.31
C LEU A 127 -5.88 -0.69 6.19
N MET A 128 -5.10 -1.58 5.59
CA MET A 128 -4.20 -2.50 6.31
C MET A 128 -2.93 -1.82 6.83
N GLY A 129 -2.46 -0.79 6.14
CA GLY A 129 -1.24 -0.04 6.50
C GLY A 129 0.08 -0.75 6.11
N PRO A 130 1.22 -0.08 6.35
CA PRO A 130 2.55 -0.45 5.79
C PRO A 130 3.20 -1.71 6.39
N GLY A 131 2.71 -2.18 7.55
CA GLY A 131 3.29 -3.32 8.29
C GLY A 131 4.63 -3.01 8.98
N LYS A 132 5.10 -3.93 9.84
CA LYS A 132 6.34 -3.75 10.64
C LYS A 132 7.64 -3.79 9.82
N TYR A 133 7.60 -4.37 8.61
CA TYR A 133 8.76 -4.50 7.72
C TYR A 133 8.85 -3.35 6.69
N SER A 134 8.14 -2.25 6.90
CA SER A 134 8.25 -1.04 6.07
C SER A 134 9.48 -0.23 6.43
N ILE A 135 10.14 0.34 5.42
CA ILE A 135 11.23 1.30 5.63
C ILE A 135 10.71 2.50 6.44
N ASP A 136 9.49 2.97 6.21
CA ASP A 136 8.82 4.01 7.03
C ASP A 136 8.77 3.65 8.51
N ALA A 137 8.45 2.39 8.83
CA ALA A 137 8.40 1.91 10.20
C ALA A 137 9.80 1.79 10.84
N LEU A 138 10.84 1.56 10.03
CA LEU A 138 12.23 1.51 10.48
C LEU A 138 12.83 2.92 10.66
N ILE A 139 12.46 3.88 9.81
CA ILE A 139 12.89 5.28 9.91
C ILE A 139 12.15 6.00 11.06
N GLY A 140 10.84 5.78 11.21
CA GLY A 140 10.06 6.36 12.31
C GLY A 140 10.52 5.91 13.71
N LYS A 141 11.12 4.71 13.84
CA LYS A 141 11.77 4.26 15.08
C LYS A 141 13.02 5.05 15.46
N LYS A 142 13.69 5.71 14.51
CA LYS A 142 14.85 6.56 14.79
C LYS A 142 14.47 7.99 15.20
N MET A 143 13.21 8.40 15.00
CA MET A 143 12.72 9.76 15.26
C MET A 143 11.95 9.89 16.59
N CYS A 144 12.23 9.04 17.59
CA CYS A 144 11.95 9.42 18.97
C CYS A 144 13.02 10.41 19.43
N SER A 145 12.79 11.69 19.13
CA SER A 145 13.51 12.79 19.76
C SER A 145 13.13 12.81 21.25
N HIS A 146 14.16 12.75 22.08
CA HIS A 146 14.14 12.55 23.52
C HIS A 146 13.71 13.82 24.29
N GLU A 147 12.56 14.43 23.99
CA GLU A 147 12.15 15.65 24.74
C GLU A 147 10.80 15.62 25.45
N ASP A 148 9.91 14.65 25.19
CA ASP A 148 8.63 14.56 25.93
C ASP A 148 8.21 13.12 26.28
N CYS A 149 9.15 12.28 26.72
CA CYS A 149 8.83 10.95 27.21
C CYS A 149 9.36 10.76 28.64
N SER A 150 8.51 11.02 29.62
CA SER A 150 8.70 10.61 31.01
C SER A 150 8.55 9.09 31.13
N CYS A 151 9.56 8.34 30.70
CA CYS A 151 9.61 6.88 30.85
C CYS A 151 10.22 6.52 32.22
N HIS A 152 9.38 6.22 33.21
CA HIS A 152 9.81 5.48 34.39
C HIS A 152 9.91 3.99 34.02
N HIS A 153 11.10 3.41 34.19
CA HIS A 153 11.45 2.02 33.88
C HIS A 153 11.39 1.58 32.39
N GLY A 154 12.41 1.99 31.63
CA GLY A 154 13.22 1.06 30.84
C GLY A 154 12.68 0.49 29.52
N GLU A 155 11.43 0.70 29.13
CA GLU A 155 10.89 0.14 27.88
C GLU A 155 10.06 1.17 27.11
N CYS A 156 10.73 2.04 26.34
CA CYS A 156 10.07 2.98 25.43
C CYS A 156 10.55 2.76 23.99
N CYS A 157 9.59 2.80 23.06
CA CYS A 157 9.73 2.87 21.59
C CYS A 157 9.62 1.56 20.80
N THR A 158 8.47 0.87 20.87
CA THR A 158 7.99 0.05 19.75
C THR A 158 6.76 0.67 19.09
N GLY A 159 7.01 1.50 18.07
CA GLY A 159 6.09 1.72 16.96
C GLY A 159 4.99 2.75 17.18
N GLY A 160 5.35 4.04 17.16
CA GLY A 160 4.51 5.15 16.66
C GLY A 160 3.12 5.36 17.27
N ALA A 161 2.73 4.57 18.26
CA ALA A 161 1.52 4.64 19.03
C ALA A 161 1.83 4.06 20.41
N CYS A 162 1.39 4.74 21.47
CA CYS A 162 1.29 4.14 22.79
C CYS A 162 0.23 3.03 22.73
N GLU A 163 0.61 1.86 22.24
CA GLU A 163 -0.18 0.66 22.43
C GLU A 163 0.13 0.17 23.85
N VAL A 164 -0.86 0.25 24.74
CA VAL A 164 -0.80 -0.29 26.09
C VAL A 164 -0.59 -1.80 25.94
N VAL A 165 0.65 -2.25 26.02
CA VAL A 165 0.98 -3.68 26.05
C VAL A 165 0.44 -4.18 27.38
N ALA A 166 -0.68 -4.91 27.32
CA ALA A 166 -1.20 -5.63 28.46
C ALA A 166 -0.08 -6.55 29.01
N GLU A 167 0.32 -6.24 30.25
CA GLU A 167 1.40 -6.88 30.96
C GLU A 167 1.23 -8.41 30.97
N ALA A 168 2.25 -9.14 30.49
CA ALA A 168 2.27 -10.58 30.61
C ALA A 168 2.36 -10.97 32.10
N PRO A 169 1.59 -11.95 32.60
CA PRO A 169 1.68 -12.34 34.00
C PRO A 169 3.07 -12.96 34.29
N LYS A 170 3.80 -12.33 35.21
CA LYS A 170 5.06 -12.83 35.76
C LYS A 170 4.87 -14.25 36.31
N LYS A 171 5.66 -15.21 35.81
CA LYS A 171 5.86 -16.49 36.47
C LYS A 171 6.56 -16.22 37.81
N GLU A 172 5.84 -16.36 38.91
CA GLU A 172 6.47 -16.46 40.22
C GLU A 172 7.19 -17.81 40.36
N GLU A 173 8.50 -17.76 40.17
CA GLU A 173 9.43 -18.77 40.64
C GLU A 173 9.50 -18.70 42.18
N LYS A 174 8.86 -19.64 42.88
CA LYS A 174 9.14 -19.91 44.30
C LYS A 174 9.85 -21.25 44.44
N ILE A 175 11.17 -21.19 44.38
CA ILE A 175 12.07 -22.24 44.85
C ILE A 175 12.13 -22.13 46.39
N THR A 176 11.56 -23.16 47.03
CA THR A 176 12.09 -23.89 48.19
C THR A 176 12.29 -23.16 49.53
N LYS A 177 11.52 -23.60 50.54
CA LYS A 177 12.10 -23.91 51.86
C LYS A 177 11.57 -25.25 52.39
N VAL A 178 12.51 -26.21 52.42
CA VAL A 178 12.51 -27.43 53.23
C VAL A 178 12.95 -27.06 54.66
N LYS A 179 12.48 -27.86 55.64
CA LYS A 179 12.70 -27.87 57.11
C LYS A 179 11.51 -27.24 57.87
N ALA A 180 10.88 -27.92 58.83
CA ALA A 180 11.33 -28.98 59.74
C ALA A 180 10.29 -30.08 59.90
#